data_AF-X1LD87-F1
#
_entry.id   AF-X1LD87-F1
#
_cell.length_a   1.000
_cell.length_b   1.000
_cell.length_c   1.000
_cell.angle_alpha   90.00
_cell.angle_beta   90.00
_cell.angle_gamma   90.00
#
_symmetry.space_group_name_H-M   'P 1'
#
loop_
_entity.id
_entity.type
_entity.pdbx_description
1 polymer ?
#
loop_
_entity_poly.entity_id
_entity_poly.type
_entity_poly.pdbx_seq_one_letter_code
_entity_poly.pdbx_strand_id
1 'polypeptide(L)'
;LKRESSYKLYEGRKKVWIIEEADKFGLAAANSILKILEEPPPQTVLVLISQTKDGLLPTILSRCEVIRFFPLPLPEIEKMIAQQLPQGSDKIHILAKLAQGRVEETLHLIKEENTLKIREELLNALRKNMNVEEIFKLAAQWTNYNQKELQRIFDMLLFWFRDILILKQGGEKWLINHDKMEELAREKGKYSVKEIKKIMQTIEKTRYYLKSNVNQKLVLESLWLNLKEKTLIGSNLTG
;
A
#
# COMPACT_ATOMS: atom_id res chain seq x y z
N LEU A 1 24.07 -17.14 -11.46
CA LEU A 1 23.09 -17.76 -12.39
C LEU A 1 23.72 -18.61 -13.50
N LYS A 2 24.07 -18.08 -14.69
CA LYS A 2 24.56 -18.92 -15.82
C LYS A 2 25.73 -19.84 -15.45
N ARG A 3 26.75 -19.28 -14.82
CA ARG A 3 27.97 -20.01 -14.41
C ARG A 3 27.72 -21.02 -13.28
N GLU A 4 26.68 -20.80 -12.49
CA GLU A 4 26.36 -21.66 -11.34
C GLU A 4 25.36 -22.76 -11.70
N SER A 5 24.53 -22.53 -12.71
CA SER A 5 23.52 -23.48 -13.17
C SER A 5 24.10 -24.78 -13.75
N SER A 6 25.37 -24.75 -14.16
CA SER A 6 26.12 -25.90 -14.67
C SER A 6 26.85 -26.71 -13.59
N TYR A 7 26.91 -26.24 -12.34
CA TYR A 7 27.52 -27.01 -11.26
C TYR A 7 26.64 -28.20 -10.85
N LYS A 8 27.28 -29.37 -10.66
CA LYS A 8 26.67 -30.56 -10.06
C LYS A 8 26.00 -30.19 -8.74
N LEU A 9 24.85 -30.81 -8.47
CA LEU A 9 24.15 -30.67 -7.19
C LEU A 9 25.09 -31.09 -6.06
N TYR A 10 25.27 -30.20 -5.08
CA TYR A 10 26.03 -30.50 -3.86
C TYR A 10 25.21 -31.43 -2.95
N GLU A 11 23.91 -31.19 -2.83
CA GLU A 11 22.90 -32.04 -2.16
C GLU A 11 21.52 -31.89 -2.84
N GLY A 12 20.64 -32.89 -2.68
CA GLY A 12 19.23 -32.84 -3.14
C GLY A 12 18.97 -33.35 -4.58
N ARG A 13 17.69 -33.44 -4.96
CA ARG A 13 17.24 -33.97 -6.27
C ARG A 13 17.03 -32.91 -7.35
N LYS A 14 16.90 -31.63 -6.96
CA LYS A 14 16.63 -30.49 -7.87
C LYS A 14 17.32 -29.22 -7.38
N LYS A 15 17.72 -28.35 -8.31
CA LYS A 15 18.26 -27.02 -8.06
C LYS A 15 17.15 -25.98 -8.23
N VAL A 16 16.84 -25.22 -7.18
CA VAL A 16 15.79 -24.20 -7.23
C VAL A 16 16.39 -22.80 -7.23
N TRP A 17 15.98 -21.97 -8.18
CA TRP A 17 16.36 -20.57 -8.27
C TRP A 17 15.14 -19.70 -8.02
N ILE A 18 15.16 -18.89 -6.97
CA ILE A 18 14.11 -17.90 -6.70
C ILE A 18 14.68 -16.54 -7.08
N ILE A 19 14.02 -15.86 -8.01
CA ILE A 19 14.41 -14.54 -8.48
C ILE A 19 13.28 -13.57 -8.19
N GLU A 20 13.57 -12.60 -7.33
CA GLU A 20 12.63 -11.55 -6.94
C GLU A 20 12.62 -10.40 -7.94
N GLU A 21 11.51 -9.65 -7.96
CA GLU A 21 11.31 -8.46 -8.77
C GLU A 21 11.61 -8.66 -10.27
N ALA A 22 11.17 -9.80 -10.83
CA ALA A 22 11.42 -10.14 -12.23
C ALA A 22 10.83 -9.12 -13.23
N ASP A 23 9.81 -8.36 -12.84
CA ASP A 23 9.26 -7.21 -13.59
C ASP A 23 10.24 -6.04 -13.74
N LYS A 24 11.31 -6.00 -12.95
CA LYS A 24 12.34 -4.96 -13.04
C LYS A 24 13.54 -5.37 -13.90
N PHE A 25 13.48 -6.52 -14.59
CA PHE A 25 14.56 -6.93 -15.46
C PHE A 25 14.81 -5.89 -16.57
N GLY A 26 16.05 -5.43 -16.65
CA GLY A 26 16.55 -4.80 -17.87
C GLY A 26 16.59 -5.82 -19.02
N LEU A 27 16.64 -5.32 -20.26
CA LEU A 27 16.65 -6.15 -21.47
C LEU A 27 17.69 -7.28 -21.45
N ALA A 28 18.90 -6.99 -20.98
CA ALA A 28 19.99 -7.97 -20.90
C ALA A 28 19.69 -9.12 -19.91
N ALA A 29 19.07 -8.79 -18.76
CA ALA A 29 18.67 -9.78 -17.76
C ALA A 29 17.52 -10.65 -18.29
N ALA A 30 16.50 -10.03 -18.89
CA ALA A 30 15.36 -10.73 -19.48
C ALA A 30 15.81 -11.72 -20.58
N ASN A 31 16.66 -11.28 -21.51
CA ASN A 31 17.22 -12.15 -22.56
C ASN A 31 18.09 -13.28 -22.01
N SER A 32 18.81 -13.04 -20.91
CA SER A 32 19.60 -14.09 -20.27
C SER A 32 18.75 -15.15 -19.59
N ILE A 33 17.63 -14.73 -18.98
CA ILE A 33 16.65 -15.65 -18.37
C ILE A 33 15.91 -16.45 -19.43
N LEU A 34 15.53 -15.83 -20.55
CA LEU A 34 14.87 -16.54 -21.67
C LEU A 34 15.66 -17.76 -22.13
N LYS A 35 16.99 -17.62 -22.28
CA LYS A 35 17.87 -18.74 -22.65
C LYS A 35 17.81 -19.91 -21.64
N ILE A 36 17.66 -19.60 -20.34
CA ILE A 36 17.57 -20.62 -19.29
C ILE A 36 16.16 -21.24 -19.26
N LEU A 37 15.12 -20.47 -19.57
CA LEU A 37 13.74 -20.97 -19.64
C LEU A 37 13.51 -21.88 -20.87
N GLU A 38 14.18 -21.58 -21.99
CA GLU A 38 14.13 -22.38 -23.22
C GLU A 38 14.84 -23.72 -23.07
N GLU A 39 16.04 -23.70 -22.47
CA GLU A 39 16.86 -24.89 -22.26
C GLU A 39 17.27 -24.98 -20.79
N PRO A 40 16.35 -25.35 -19.89
CA PRO A 40 16.64 -25.42 -18.47
C PRO A 40 17.65 -26.54 -18.20
N PRO A 41 18.70 -26.27 -17.41
CA PRO A 41 19.62 -27.31 -17.02
C PRO A 41 18.89 -28.46 -16.31
N PRO A 42 19.37 -29.71 -16.43
CA PRO A 42 18.72 -30.86 -15.81
C PRO A 42 18.42 -30.62 -14.33
N GLN A 43 17.26 -31.09 -13.88
CA GLN A 43 16.83 -30.99 -12.48
C GLN A 43 16.72 -29.55 -11.94
N THR A 44 16.53 -28.54 -12.80
CA THR A 44 16.38 -27.14 -12.36
C THR A 44 14.92 -26.72 -12.29
N VAL A 45 14.58 -25.93 -11.25
CA VAL A 45 13.31 -25.20 -11.13
C VAL A 45 13.62 -23.73 -11.01
N LEU A 46 12.97 -22.89 -11.82
CA LEU A 46 13.04 -21.44 -11.71
C LEU A 46 11.71 -20.92 -11.17
N VAL A 47 11.79 -20.07 -10.15
CA VAL A 47 10.66 -19.35 -9.57
C VAL A 47 10.93 -17.86 -9.77
N LEU A 48 10.14 -17.24 -10.64
CA LEU A 48 10.19 -15.80 -10.88
C LEU A 48 9.07 -15.14 -10.08
N ILE A 49 9.43 -14.24 -9.17
CA ILE A 49 8.48 -13.48 -8.37
C ILE A 49 8.37 -12.08 -8.99
N SER A 50 7.14 -11.62 -9.20
CA SER A 50 6.87 -10.32 -9.81
C SER A 50 5.65 -9.65 -9.21
N GLN A 51 5.68 -8.32 -9.12
CA GLN A 51 4.54 -7.52 -8.63
C GLN A 51 3.46 -7.33 -9.69
N THR A 52 3.83 -7.35 -10.98
CA THR A 52 2.90 -7.17 -12.08
C THR A 52 3.27 -8.03 -13.28
N LYS A 53 2.25 -8.66 -13.89
CA LYS A 53 2.43 -9.43 -15.12
C LYS A 53 2.89 -8.54 -16.28
N ASP A 54 2.45 -7.28 -16.32
CA ASP A 54 2.69 -6.37 -17.44
C ASP A 54 4.15 -5.89 -17.50
N GLY A 55 4.89 -6.02 -16.39
CA GLY A 55 6.34 -5.75 -16.34
C GLY A 55 7.19 -6.89 -16.91
N LEU A 56 6.59 -8.03 -17.26
CA LEU A 56 7.29 -9.19 -17.82
C LEU A 56 7.11 -9.26 -19.32
N LEU A 57 8.19 -9.62 -20.03
CA LEU A 57 8.12 -9.84 -21.48
C LEU A 57 7.14 -11.00 -21.80
N PRO A 58 6.29 -10.88 -22.84
CA PRO A 58 5.40 -11.96 -23.27
C PRO A 58 6.12 -13.29 -23.54
N THR A 59 7.39 -13.23 -23.96
CA THR A 59 8.25 -14.40 -24.22
C THR A 59 8.66 -15.15 -22.96
N ILE A 60 8.77 -14.47 -21.81
CA ILE A 60 9.00 -15.10 -20.51
C ILE A 60 7.70 -15.77 -20.07
N LEU A 61 6.58 -15.05 -20.17
CA LEU A 61 5.27 -15.54 -19.73
C LEU A 61 4.80 -16.78 -20.49
N SER A 62 5.13 -16.92 -21.77
CA SER A 62 4.78 -18.11 -22.55
C SER A 62 5.56 -19.38 -22.17
N ARG A 63 6.62 -19.24 -21.35
CA ARG A 63 7.50 -20.34 -20.89
C ARG A 63 7.43 -20.56 -19.39
N CYS A 64 6.50 -19.90 -18.70
CA CYS A 64 6.30 -20.04 -17.27
C CYS A 64 4.85 -20.40 -16.97
N GLU A 65 4.66 -21.28 -16.00
CA GLU A 65 3.35 -21.45 -15.36
C GLU A 65 3.07 -20.26 -14.44
N VAL A 66 1.97 -19.56 -14.67
CA VAL A 66 1.63 -18.32 -13.95
C VAL A 66 0.74 -18.65 -12.75
N ILE A 67 1.32 -18.59 -11.55
CA ILE A 67 0.60 -18.68 -10.29
C ILE A 67 0.30 -17.27 -9.79
N ARG A 68 -0.99 -16.93 -9.67
CA ARG A 68 -1.43 -15.64 -9.15
C ARG A 68 -1.75 -15.74 -7.67
N PHE A 69 -1.11 -14.88 -6.88
CA PHE A 69 -1.48 -14.68 -5.48
C PHE A 69 -2.51 -13.56 -5.39
N PHE A 70 -3.60 -13.82 -4.68
CA PHE A 70 -4.64 -12.83 -4.39
C PHE A 70 -4.62 -12.50 -2.89
N PRO A 71 -5.08 -11.30 -2.50
CA PRO A 71 -5.28 -10.98 -1.09
C PRO A 71 -6.17 -12.04 -0.42
N LEU A 72 -5.85 -12.36 0.83
CA LEU A 72 -6.64 -13.33 1.59
C LEU A 72 -8.06 -12.78 1.83
N PRO A 73 -9.08 -13.66 1.81
CA PRO A 73 -10.44 -13.29 2.21
C PRO A 73 -10.48 -12.71 3.62
N LEU A 74 -11.38 -11.75 3.85
CA LEU A 74 -11.54 -11.10 5.15
C LEU A 74 -11.69 -12.09 6.34
N PRO A 75 -12.50 -13.17 6.24
CA PRO A 75 -12.64 -14.12 7.35
C PRO A 75 -11.33 -14.84 7.73
N GLU A 76 -10.45 -15.09 6.76
CA GLU A 76 -9.15 -15.72 7.04
C GLU A 76 -8.21 -14.75 7.78
N ILE A 77 -8.23 -13.47 7.41
CA ILE A 77 -7.48 -12.44 8.14
C ILE A 77 -8.02 -12.25 9.56
N GLU A 78 -9.35 -12.20 9.73
CA GLU A 78 -9.97 -12.09 11.06
C GLU A 78 -9.59 -13.27 11.94
N LYS A 79 -9.60 -14.49 11.39
CA LYS A 79 -9.14 -15.70 12.10
C LYS A 79 -7.67 -15.61 12.50
N MET A 80 -6.80 -15.13 11.60
CA MET A 80 -5.37 -14.92 11.91
C MET A 80 -5.17 -13.92 13.05
N ILE A 81 -5.93 -12.82 13.07
CA ILE A 81 -5.86 -11.80 14.12
C ILE A 81 -6.42 -12.34 15.44
N ALA A 82 -7.56 -13.04 15.40
CA ALA A 82 -8.21 -13.61 16.57
C ALA A 82 -7.35 -14.65 17.31
N GLN A 83 -6.41 -15.31 16.62
CA GLN A 83 -5.45 -16.22 17.24
C GLN A 83 -4.38 -15.51 18.07
N GLN A 84 -4.16 -14.21 17.86
CA GLN A 84 -3.10 -13.42 18.49
C GLN A 84 -3.63 -12.39 19.50
N LEU A 85 -4.91 -12.03 19.41
CA LEU A 85 -5.55 -11.07 20.31
C LEU A 85 -6.47 -11.78 21.33
N PRO A 86 -6.77 -11.14 22.48
CA PRO A 86 -7.77 -11.63 23.41
C PRO A 86 -9.12 -11.88 22.75
N GLN A 87 -9.81 -12.94 23.17
CA GLN A 87 -11.15 -13.23 22.66
C GLN A 87 -12.10 -12.05 22.87
N GLY A 88 -12.91 -11.76 21.85
CA GLY A 88 -13.86 -10.65 21.88
C GLY A 88 -13.26 -9.26 21.66
N SER A 89 -11.98 -9.15 21.25
CA SER A 89 -11.39 -7.84 20.93
C SER A 89 -12.13 -7.15 19.77
N ASP A 90 -12.70 -5.97 20.05
CA ASP A 90 -13.39 -5.12 19.06
C ASP A 90 -12.48 -4.66 17.92
N LYS A 91 -11.16 -4.79 18.08
CA LYS A 91 -10.16 -4.41 17.08
C LYS A 91 -10.07 -5.39 15.91
N ILE A 92 -10.53 -6.64 16.06
CA ILE A 92 -10.32 -7.70 15.06
C ILE A 92 -10.84 -7.27 13.68
N HIS A 93 -12.10 -6.83 13.60
CA HIS A 93 -12.72 -6.47 12.33
C HIS A 93 -12.06 -5.23 11.70
N ILE A 94 -11.71 -4.23 12.51
CA ILE A 94 -11.04 -3.01 12.07
C ILE A 94 -9.66 -3.32 11.50
N LEU A 95 -8.83 -4.08 12.23
CA LEU A 95 -7.49 -4.46 11.77
C LEU A 95 -7.57 -5.33 10.51
N ALA A 96 -8.54 -6.25 10.43
CA ALA A 96 -8.73 -7.09 9.25
C ALA A 96 -9.08 -6.28 8.00
N LYS A 97 -9.97 -5.28 8.14
CA LYS A 97 -10.31 -4.34 7.07
C LYS A 97 -9.10 -3.49 6.68
N LEU A 98 -8.31 -2.99 7.63
CA LEU A 98 -7.10 -2.21 7.33
C LEU A 98 -6.02 -3.05 6.62
N ALA A 99 -5.91 -4.33 6.95
CA ALA A 99 -4.92 -5.22 6.34
C ALA A 99 -5.17 -5.50 4.85
N GLN A 100 -6.41 -5.33 4.36
CA GLN A 100 -6.79 -5.56 2.96
C GLN A 100 -6.34 -6.93 2.42
N GLY A 101 -6.37 -7.98 3.24
CA GLY A 101 -5.97 -9.34 2.83
C GLY A 101 -4.45 -9.56 2.75
N ARG A 102 -3.62 -8.59 3.15
CA ARG A 102 -2.16 -8.69 3.13
C ARG A 102 -1.64 -9.29 4.43
N VAL A 103 -1.01 -10.47 4.34
CA VAL A 103 -0.50 -11.20 5.51
C VAL A 103 0.56 -10.43 6.28
N GLU A 104 1.56 -9.88 5.59
CA GLU A 104 2.62 -9.08 6.25
C GLU A 104 2.01 -7.89 7.00
N GLU A 105 1.06 -7.19 6.38
CA GLU A 105 0.40 -6.05 7.01
C GLU A 105 -0.46 -6.48 8.19
N THR A 106 -1.13 -7.64 8.09
CA THR A 106 -1.89 -8.22 9.21
C THR A 106 -0.98 -8.46 10.42
N LEU A 107 0.18 -9.09 10.22
CA LEU A 107 1.14 -9.35 11.30
C LEU A 107 1.71 -8.07 11.89
N HIS A 108 1.93 -7.04 11.06
CA HIS A 108 2.33 -5.72 11.54
C HIS A 108 1.23 -5.09 12.41
N LEU A 109 -0.02 -5.07 11.94
CA LEU A 109 -1.16 -4.48 12.64
C LEU A 109 -1.49 -5.17 13.97
N ILE A 110 -1.21 -6.47 14.09
CA ILE A 110 -1.33 -7.22 15.34
C ILE A 110 -0.29 -6.76 16.37
N LYS A 111 0.95 -6.51 15.91
CA LYS A 111 2.09 -6.18 16.79
C LYS A 111 2.17 -4.70 17.15
N GLU A 112 1.80 -3.81 16.24
CA GLU A 112 1.99 -2.37 16.40
C GLU A 112 0.78 -1.73 17.09
N GLU A 113 0.92 -1.54 18.40
CA GLU A 113 -0.14 -0.98 19.26
C GLU A 113 -0.53 0.45 18.89
N ASN A 114 0.40 1.24 18.33
CA ASN A 114 0.15 2.64 18.01
C ASN A 114 -0.60 2.83 16.69
N THR A 115 -0.79 1.80 15.88
CA THR A 115 -1.36 1.96 14.54
C THR A 115 -2.74 2.62 14.55
N LEU A 116 -3.61 2.18 15.47
CA LEU A 116 -4.96 2.77 15.59
C LEU A 116 -4.93 4.20 16.13
N LYS A 117 -3.94 4.53 16.98
CA LYS A 117 -3.73 5.89 17.49
C LYS A 117 -3.28 6.83 16.36
N ILE A 118 -2.28 6.42 15.58
CA ILE A 118 -1.80 7.17 14.40
C ILE A 118 -2.94 7.36 13.40
N ARG A 119 -3.75 6.32 13.17
CA ARG A 119 -4.95 6.41 12.34
C ARG A 119 -5.92 7.47 12.86
N GLU A 120 -6.22 7.47 14.16
CA GLU A 120 -7.13 8.46 14.75
C GLU A 120 -6.58 9.89 14.65
N GLU A 121 -5.29 10.09 14.94
CA GLU A 121 -4.61 11.38 14.79
C GLU A 121 -4.65 11.88 13.35
N LEU A 122 -4.40 11.00 12.38
CA LEU A 122 -4.51 11.27 10.95
C LEU A 122 -5.92 11.71 10.56
N LEU A 123 -6.95 10.94 10.95
CA LEU A 123 -8.34 11.24 10.60
C LEU A 123 -8.80 12.55 11.24
N ASN A 124 -8.39 12.83 12.48
CA ASN A 124 -8.64 14.11 13.13
C ASN A 124 -7.93 15.26 12.40
N ALA A 125 -6.67 15.06 12.01
CA ALA A 125 -5.92 16.04 11.24
C ALA A 125 -6.58 16.35 9.90
N LEU A 126 -7.15 15.36 9.19
CA LEU A 126 -7.88 15.58 7.93
C LEU A 126 -9.13 16.44 8.11
N ARG A 127 -9.87 16.23 9.20
CA ARG A 127 -11.15 16.91 9.47
C ARG A 127 -11.00 18.30 10.09
N LYS A 128 -9.94 18.52 10.87
CA LYS A 128 -9.67 19.80 11.56
C LYS A 128 -9.38 20.93 10.57
N ASN A 129 -9.98 22.11 10.77
CA ASN A 129 -9.56 23.33 10.08
C ASN A 129 -8.20 23.76 10.63
N MET A 130 -7.25 24.02 9.73
CA MET A 130 -5.87 24.37 10.10
C MET A 130 -5.43 25.60 9.33
N ASN A 131 -4.66 26.47 9.99
CA ASN A 131 -3.93 27.52 9.30
C ASN A 131 -2.62 26.97 8.69
N VAL A 132 -1.93 27.81 7.91
CA VAL A 132 -0.68 27.43 7.21
C VAL A 132 0.43 27.00 8.18
N GLU A 133 0.55 27.65 9.34
CA GLU A 133 1.57 27.33 10.34
C GLU A 133 1.32 25.94 10.97
N GLU A 134 0.07 25.63 11.32
CA GLU A 134 -0.33 24.32 11.83
C GLU A 134 -0.08 23.22 10.81
N ILE A 135 -0.34 23.49 9.52
CA ILE A 135 -0.06 22.55 8.42
C ILE A 135 1.44 22.23 8.33
N PHE A 136 2.30 23.25 8.38
CA PHE A 136 3.75 23.03 8.33
C PHE A 136 4.26 22.28 9.56
N LYS A 137 3.74 22.58 10.76
CA LYS A 137 4.06 21.83 11.98
C LYS A 137 3.69 20.35 11.86
N LEU A 138 2.48 20.05 11.35
CA LEU A 138 2.03 18.68 11.13
C LEU A 138 2.88 17.95 10.08
N ALA A 139 3.18 18.60 8.95
CA ALA A 139 4.04 18.03 7.93
C ALA A 139 5.46 17.74 8.44
N ALA A 140 6.01 18.61 9.29
CA ALA A 140 7.30 18.41 9.93
C ALA A 140 7.28 17.20 10.90
N GLN A 141 6.20 16.98 11.64
CA GLN A 141 6.10 15.78 12.49
C GLN A 141 6.21 14.48 11.67
N TRP A 142 5.72 14.49 10.42
CA TRP A 142 5.76 13.33 9.55
C TRP A 142 7.15 13.00 9.00
N THR A 143 8.14 13.88 9.16
CA THR A 143 9.53 13.54 8.80
C THR A 143 10.14 12.53 9.76
N ASN A 144 9.55 12.32 10.94
CA ASN A 144 10.00 11.34 11.92
C ASN A 144 9.59 9.91 11.55
N TYR A 145 8.62 9.73 10.64
CA TYR A 145 8.23 8.42 10.16
C TYR A 145 9.22 7.89 9.14
N ASN A 146 9.57 6.61 9.28
CA ASN A 146 10.35 5.91 8.29
C ASN A 146 9.52 5.59 7.03
N GLN A 147 10.18 5.11 5.99
CA GLN A 147 9.54 4.87 4.70
C GLN A 147 8.35 3.89 4.79
N LYS A 148 8.46 2.81 5.58
CA LYS A 148 7.39 1.80 5.73
C LYS A 148 6.19 2.38 6.48
N GLU A 149 6.42 3.15 7.54
CA GLU A 149 5.37 3.86 8.28
C GLU A 149 4.63 4.85 7.39
N LEU A 150 5.35 5.64 6.59
CA LEU A 150 4.75 6.55 5.63
C LEU A 150 3.92 5.82 4.57
N GLN A 151 4.36 4.65 4.07
CA GLN A 151 3.54 3.86 3.14
C GLN A 151 2.18 3.50 3.76
N ARG A 152 2.16 3.09 5.02
CA ARG A 152 0.93 2.74 5.77
C ARG A 152 0.04 3.95 6.04
N ILE A 153 0.64 5.08 6.39
CA ILE A 153 -0.10 6.34 6.55
C ILE A 153 -0.75 6.77 5.22
N PHE A 154 -0.03 6.64 4.10
CA PHE A 154 -0.61 6.89 2.78
C PHE A 154 -1.73 5.90 2.44
N ASP A 155 -1.64 4.63 2.86
CA ASP A 155 -2.74 3.67 2.69
C ASP A 155 -3.98 4.12 3.45
N MET A 156 -3.82 4.55 4.71
CA MET A 156 -4.93 5.07 5.51
C MET A 156 -5.57 6.32 4.89
N LEU A 157 -4.75 7.24 4.37
CA LEU A 157 -5.23 8.40 3.60
C LEU A 157 -6.08 7.95 2.40
N LEU A 158 -5.58 7.00 1.60
CA LEU A 158 -6.29 6.48 0.44
C LEU A 158 -7.57 5.75 0.84
N PHE A 159 -7.55 4.96 1.92
CA PHE A 159 -8.74 4.28 2.44
C PHE A 159 -9.82 5.26 2.85
N TRP A 160 -9.46 6.37 3.51
CA TRP A 160 -10.42 7.41 3.88
C TRP A 160 -11.12 8.01 2.65
N PHE A 161 -10.36 8.45 1.66
CA PHE A 161 -10.92 9.04 0.45
C PHE A 161 -11.66 8.03 -0.45
N ARG A 162 -11.19 6.78 -0.51
CA ARG A 162 -11.90 5.66 -1.14
C ARG A 162 -13.25 5.45 -0.50
N ASP A 163 -13.32 5.42 0.82
CA ASP A 163 -14.55 5.17 1.56
C ASP A 163 -15.57 6.30 1.36
N ILE A 164 -15.12 7.55 1.28
CA ILE A 164 -15.99 8.67 0.88
C ILE A 164 -16.57 8.45 -0.53
N LEU A 165 -15.77 7.98 -1.49
CA LEU A 165 -16.25 7.66 -2.84
C LEU A 165 -17.26 6.52 -2.84
N ILE A 166 -17.00 5.45 -2.09
CA ILE A 166 -17.91 4.30 -1.98
C ILE A 166 -19.23 4.70 -1.33
N LEU A 167 -19.18 5.50 -0.27
CA LEU A 167 -20.38 5.98 0.41
C LEU A 167 -21.22 6.90 -0.49
N LYS A 168 -20.62 7.64 -1.42
CA LYS A 168 -21.37 8.39 -2.45
C LYS A 168 -22.19 7.49 -3.37
N GLN A 169 -21.76 6.25 -3.57
CA GLN A 169 -22.41 5.27 -4.43
C GLN A 169 -23.33 4.30 -3.66
N GLY A 170 -23.55 4.50 -2.35
CA GLY A 170 -24.40 3.61 -1.52
C GLY A 170 -23.74 2.25 -1.25
N GLY A 171 -22.42 2.22 -1.09
CA GLY A 171 -21.64 1.00 -0.88
C GLY A 171 -21.20 0.75 0.56
N GLU A 172 -22.06 1.01 1.56
CA GLU A 172 -21.70 0.99 3.00
C GLU A 172 -21.02 -0.33 3.43
N LYS A 173 -21.45 -1.46 2.87
CA LYS A 173 -20.87 -2.79 3.16
C LYS A 173 -19.39 -2.94 2.77
N TRP A 174 -18.88 -2.09 1.89
CA TRP A 174 -17.52 -2.17 1.33
C TRP A 174 -16.52 -1.21 1.97
N LEU A 175 -16.95 -0.50 3.02
CA LEU A 175 -16.12 0.46 3.72
C LEU A 175 -15.03 -0.25 4.52
N ILE A 176 -13.86 0.38 4.53
CA ILE A 176 -12.71 -0.05 5.33
C ILE A 176 -12.86 0.55 6.73
N ASN A 177 -13.06 1.86 6.79
CA ASN A 177 -13.29 2.68 7.98
C ASN A 177 -14.76 2.61 8.42
N HIS A 178 -15.33 1.41 8.48
CA HIS A 178 -16.71 1.15 8.91
C HIS A 178 -16.96 1.55 10.38
N ASP A 179 -15.92 1.69 11.19
CA ASP A 179 -15.97 2.23 12.55
C ASP A 179 -16.12 3.77 12.58
N LYS A 180 -16.01 4.43 11.42
CA LYS A 180 -16.05 5.90 11.25
C LYS A 180 -17.20 6.37 10.36
N MET A 181 -18.32 5.63 10.35
CA MET A 181 -19.47 5.89 9.48
C MET A 181 -20.01 7.31 9.60
N GLU A 182 -20.18 7.78 10.83
CA GLU A 182 -20.73 9.12 11.07
C GLU A 182 -19.82 10.20 10.51
N GLU A 183 -18.51 10.05 10.67
CA GLU A 183 -17.57 11.04 10.18
C GLU A 183 -17.42 10.97 8.66
N LEU A 184 -17.43 9.77 8.08
CA LEU A 184 -17.49 9.60 6.63
C LEU A 184 -18.75 10.26 6.04
N ALA A 185 -19.90 10.12 6.71
CA ALA A 185 -21.15 10.75 6.29
C ALA A 185 -21.07 12.29 6.32
N ARG A 186 -20.42 12.85 7.35
CA ARG A 186 -20.16 14.31 7.43
C ARG A 186 -19.20 14.80 6.34
N GLU A 187 -18.14 14.06 6.05
CA GLU A 187 -17.17 14.43 5.01
C GLU A 187 -17.69 14.21 3.59
N LYS A 188 -18.64 13.29 3.39
CA LYS A 188 -19.24 12.98 2.07
C LYS A 188 -19.76 14.21 1.35
N GLY A 189 -20.30 15.21 2.06
CA GLY A 189 -20.82 16.45 1.46
C GLY A 189 -19.74 17.43 0.97
N LYS A 190 -18.51 17.36 1.49
CA LYS A 190 -17.48 18.40 1.29
C LYS A 190 -16.73 18.29 -0.03
N TYR A 191 -16.67 17.09 -0.59
CA TYR A 191 -15.87 16.78 -1.77
C TYR A 191 -16.74 16.24 -2.91
N SER A 192 -16.49 16.70 -4.13
CA SER A 192 -16.98 16.08 -5.36
C SER A 192 -16.14 14.86 -5.73
N VAL A 193 -16.67 13.99 -6.60
CA VAL A 193 -15.94 12.81 -7.10
C VAL A 193 -14.63 13.21 -7.80
N LYS A 194 -14.64 14.31 -8.57
CA LYS A 194 -13.45 14.82 -9.27
C LYS A 194 -12.37 15.28 -8.29
N GLU A 195 -12.76 15.97 -7.23
CA GLU A 195 -11.83 16.44 -6.19
C GLU A 195 -11.22 15.27 -5.41
N ILE A 196 -12.01 14.26 -5.05
CA ILE A 196 -11.49 13.08 -4.36
C ILE A 196 -10.46 12.36 -5.25
N LYS A 197 -10.74 12.21 -6.55
CA LYS A 197 -9.77 11.65 -7.51
C LYS A 197 -8.48 12.47 -7.57
N LYS A 198 -8.56 13.80 -7.62
CA LYS A 198 -7.38 14.69 -7.59
C LYS A 198 -6.57 14.48 -6.31
N ILE A 199 -7.23 14.40 -5.15
CA ILE A 199 -6.59 14.15 -3.86
C ILE A 199 -5.86 12.80 -3.86
N MET A 200 -6.53 11.72 -4.28
CA MET A 200 -5.92 10.39 -4.35
C MET A 200 -4.71 10.36 -5.29
N GLN A 201 -4.78 11.05 -6.44
CA GLN A 201 -3.63 11.21 -7.35
C GLN A 201 -2.47 11.96 -6.70
N THR A 202 -2.74 13.02 -5.93
CA THR A 202 -1.71 13.75 -5.18
C THR A 202 -1.04 12.84 -4.14
N ILE A 203 -1.81 12.04 -3.39
CA ILE A 203 -1.26 11.10 -2.41
C ILE A 203 -0.33 10.09 -3.09
N GLU A 204 -0.76 9.47 -4.19
CA GLU A 204 0.08 8.50 -4.92
C GLU A 204 1.34 9.14 -5.54
N LYS A 205 1.21 10.36 -6.07
CA LYS A 205 2.35 11.12 -6.60
C LYS A 205 3.36 11.43 -5.50
N THR A 206 2.91 11.87 -4.33
CA THR A 206 3.76 12.09 -3.16
C THR A 206 4.44 10.80 -2.72
N ARG A 207 3.69 9.69 -2.63
CA ARG A 207 4.23 8.37 -2.30
C ARG A 207 5.33 7.94 -3.26
N TYR A 208 5.15 8.17 -4.56
CA TYR A 208 6.16 7.90 -5.58
C TYR A 208 7.42 8.77 -5.40
N TYR A 209 7.27 10.07 -5.16
CA TYR A 209 8.40 10.97 -4.94
C TYR A 209 9.23 10.59 -3.73
N LEU A 210 8.60 10.16 -2.64
CA LEU A 210 9.31 9.72 -1.43
C LEU A 210 10.06 8.38 -1.58
N LYS A 211 9.86 7.65 -2.69
CA LYS A 211 10.73 6.52 -3.05
C LYS A 211 11.99 6.96 -3.81
N SER A 212 12.05 8.22 -4.22
CA SER A 212 13.18 8.85 -4.91
C SER A 212 13.98 9.72 -3.94
N ASN A 213 15.18 10.17 -4.34
CA ASN A 213 16.05 10.99 -3.50
C ASN A 213 15.63 12.48 -3.46
N VAL A 214 14.40 12.75 -3.02
CA VAL A 214 13.81 14.09 -2.90
C VAL A 214 13.81 14.58 -1.45
N ASN A 215 13.70 15.90 -1.24
CA ASN A 215 13.54 16.46 0.09
C ASN A 215 12.18 16.08 0.69
N GLN A 216 12.18 15.12 1.62
CA GLN A 216 10.98 14.57 2.25
C GLN A 216 10.10 15.64 2.89
N LYS A 217 10.69 16.62 3.59
CA LYS A 217 9.94 17.69 4.26
C LYS A 217 9.10 18.48 3.27
N LEU A 218 9.72 18.98 2.20
CA LEU A 218 9.03 19.78 1.18
C LEU A 218 7.88 19.02 0.51
N VAL A 219 8.08 17.72 0.26
CA VAL A 219 7.05 16.87 -0.37
C VAL A 219 5.86 16.66 0.57
N LEU A 220 6.11 16.46 1.87
CA LEU A 220 5.07 16.29 2.88
C LEU A 220 4.30 17.60 3.14
N GLU A 221 4.99 18.74 3.16
CA GLU A 221 4.37 20.06 3.26
C GLU A 221 3.46 20.33 2.06
N SER A 222 3.96 20.05 0.85
CA SER A 222 3.17 20.17 -0.37
C SER A 222 1.93 19.28 -0.35
N LEU A 223 2.05 18.03 0.12
CA LEU A 223 0.90 17.12 0.27
C LEU A 223 -0.17 17.75 1.18
N TRP A 224 0.20 18.17 2.37
CA TRP A 224 -0.75 18.69 3.35
C TRP A 224 -1.42 19.99 2.89
N LEU A 225 -0.68 20.89 2.24
CA LEU A 225 -1.27 22.09 1.63
C LEU A 225 -2.32 21.74 0.57
N ASN A 226 -2.05 20.75 -0.29
CA ASN A 226 -3.01 20.28 -1.28
C ASN A 226 -4.24 19.61 -0.63
N LEU A 227 -4.05 18.84 0.44
CA LEU A 227 -5.15 18.23 1.19
C LEU A 227 -6.04 19.28 1.88
N LYS A 228 -5.47 20.42 2.27
CA LYS A 228 -6.13 21.51 3.01
C LYS A 228 -6.53 22.71 2.15
N GLU A 229 -6.34 22.64 0.83
CA GLU A 229 -6.63 23.71 -0.12
C GLU A 229 -8.02 24.33 0.11
N LYS A 230 -9.07 23.49 0.25
CA LYS A 230 -10.44 23.98 0.51
C LYS A 230 -10.61 24.70 1.84
N THR A 231 -10.07 24.15 2.91
CA THR A 231 -10.19 24.76 4.25
C THR A 231 -9.45 26.09 4.32
N LEU A 232 -8.34 26.24 3.59
CA LEU A 232 -7.56 27.46 3.50
C LEU A 232 -8.22 28.55 2.66
N ILE A 233 -8.86 28.18 1.54
CA ILE A 233 -9.58 29.13 0.69
C ILE A 233 -10.85 29.64 1.39
N GLY A 234 -11.55 28.78 2.15
CA GLY A 234 -12.73 29.17 2.91
C GLY A 234 -12.46 30.17 4.03
N SER A 235 -11.29 30.10 4.69
CA SER A 235 -10.91 31.04 5.76
C SER A 235 -10.53 32.43 5.27
N ASN A 236 -10.07 32.57 4.01
CA ASN A 236 -9.68 33.86 3.43
C ASN A 236 -10.85 34.70 2.92
N LEU A 237 -12.08 34.16 2.95
CA LEU A 237 -13.30 34.88 2.56
C LEU A 237 -14.11 35.40 3.78
N THR A 238 -13.62 35.14 4.99
CA THR A 238 -14.26 35.53 6.26
C THR A 238 -13.35 36.31 7.19
N GLY A 239 -12.20 36.78 6.70
CA GLY A 239 -11.22 37.59 7.44
C GLY A 239 -11.16 39.02 6.93
#